data_AF-A0A7Y2ZW02-F1
#
_entry.id   AF-A0A7Y2ZW02-F1
#
_cell.length_a   1.000
_cell.length_b   1.000
_cell.length_c   1.000
_cell.angle_alpha   90.00
_cell.angle_beta   90.00
_cell.angle_gamma   90.00
#
_symmetry.space_group_name_H-M   'P 1'
#
loop_
_entity.id
_entity.type
_entity.pdbx_description
1 polymer ?
#
loop_
_entity_poly.entity_id
_entity_poly.type
_entity_poly.pdbx_seq_one_letter_code
_entity_poly.pdbx_strand_id
1 'polypeptide(L)'
;MEEARKSGDAKKIDKIEAIGPPPYDTPGRQNKKDNFIFRYGGVVHNNGFRLIGSVMLDFLTSPEYSLLEGLKTIMNKGYEFSMEAMWKDLKQINLTKGIASIKVPVYFFEGSYDMATPTVLVENFSNGLDAKNGKKLIIFKKSAHLPMLEEKKKYEDLLINIVLRESQDR
;
A
#
# COMPACT_ATOMS: atom_id res chain seq x y z
N MET A 1 3.94 -11.72 11.38
CA MET A 1 4.09 -12.79 12.39
C MET A 1 4.57 -14.09 11.76
N GLU A 2 3.89 -14.62 10.75
CA GLU A 2 4.29 -15.89 10.11
C GLU A 2 5.72 -15.86 9.54
N GLU A 3 6.06 -14.85 8.74
CA GLU A 3 7.42 -14.69 8.20
C GLU A 3 8.49 -14.50 9.27
N ALA A 4 8.14 -13.83 10.38
CA ALA A 4 9.05 -13.71 11.52
C ALA A 4 9.32 -15.07 12.20
N ARG A 5 8.28 -15.91 12.34
CA ARG A 5 8.40 -17.27 12.86
C ARG A 5 9.23 -18.15 11.94
N LYS A 6 9.03 -18.08 10.62
CA LYS A 6 9.86 -18.79 9.63
C LYS A 6 11.34 -18.41 9.74
N SER A 7 11.64 -17.14 10.07
CA SER A 7 13.02 -16.68 10.26
C SER A 7 13.69 -17.13 11.56
N GLY A 8 12.95 -17.70 12.52
CA GLY A 8 13.48 -18.19 13.79
C GLY A 8 13.98 -17.12 14.77
N ASP A 9 13.83 -15.83 14.46
CA ASP A 9 14.33 -14.73 15.27
C ASP A 9 13.36 -14.36 16.40
N ALA A 10 13.52 -15.00 17.56
CA ALA A 10 12.70 -14.77 18.75
C ALA A 10 12.61 -13.29 19.15
N LYS A 11 13.72 -12.53 19.07
CA LYS A 11 13.73 -11.11 19.42
C LYS A 11 12.85 -10.26 18.49
N LYS A 12 12.71 -10.64 17.21
CA LYS A 12 11.80 -9.96 16.28
C LYS A 12 10.36 -10.32 16.56
N ILE A 13 10.08 -11.57 16.93
CA ILE A 13 8.73 -12.01 17.32
C ILE A 13 8.26 -11.19 18.53
N ASP A 14 9.07 -11.12 19.59
CA ASP A 14 8.76 -10.33 20.79
C ASP A 14 8.50 -8.86 20.45
N LYS A 15 9.30 -8.28 19.54
CA LYS A 15 9.11 -6.89 19.09
C LYS A 15 7.81 -6.69 18.32
N ILE A 16 7.38 -7.66 17.50
CA ILE A 16 6.11 -7.56 16.77
C ILE A 16 4.94 -7.70 17.75
N GLU A 17 5.02 -8.63 18.70
CA GLU A 17 4.00 -8.82 19.74
C GLU A 17 3.85 -7.57 20.62
N ALA A 18 4.96 -6.93 20.98
CA ALA A 18 4.97 -5.69 21.76
C ALA A 18 4.34 -4.47 21.05
N ILE A 19 4.10 -4.53 19.73
CA ILE A 19 3.34 -3.49 19.02
C ILE A 19 1.87 -3.51 19.45
N GLY A 20 1.33 -4.70 19.76
CA GLY A 20 -0.07 -4.93 20.06
C GLY A 20 -1.00 -4.88 18.84
N PRO A 21 -2.29 -5.16 19.03
CA PRO A 21 -3.29 -5.08 17.97
C PRO A 21 -3.72 -3.62 17.69
N PRO A 22 -4.19 -3.31 16.46
CA PRO A 22 -4.86 -2.05 16.17
C PRO A 22 -6.27 -2.00 16.81
N PRO A 23 -6.90 -0.81 16.93
CA PRO A 23 -6.40 0.51 16.49
C PRO A 23 -5.32 1.05 17.43
N TYR A 24 -4.30 1.70 16.87
CA TYR A 24 -3.18 2.22 17.66
C TYR A 24 -3.44 3.64 18.18
N ASP A 25 -2.94 3.98 19.37
CA ASP A 25 -3.12 5.32 19.93
C ASP A 25 -2.35 6.39 19.16
N THR A 26 -1.14 6.06 18.72
CA THR A 26 -0.19 6.96 18.05
C THR A 26 0.31 6.39 16.72
N PRO A 27 0.73 7.24 15.76
CA PRO A 27 1.28 6.78 14.49
C PRO A 27 2.58 5.98 14.67
N GLY A 28 3.31 6.20 15.78
CA GLY A 28 4.56 5.49 16.05
C GLY A 28 4.42 3.96 16.14
N ARG A 29 3.29 3.43 16.64
CA ARG A 29 3.05 1.97 16.64
C ARG A 29 2.75 1.45 15.22
N GLN A 30 2.00 2.21 14.44
CA GLN A 30 1.76 1.92 13.03
C GLN A 30 3.08 1.90 12.24
N ASN A 31 3.93 2.91 12.41
CA ASN A 31 5.24 2.97 11.74
C ASN A 31 6.14 1.78 12.10
N LYS A 32 6.12 1.33 13.37
CA LYS A 32 6.85 0.10 13.78
C LYS A 32 6.32 -1.14 13.06
N LYS A 33 4.99 -1.27 12.93
CA LYS A 33 4.35 -2.36 12.19
C LYS A 33 4.76 -2.32 10.71
N ASP A 34 4.67 -1.15 10.09
CA ASP A 34 4.95 -0.96 8.66
C ASP A 34 6.42 -1.24 8.34
N ASN A 35 7.36 -0.89 9.25
CA ASN A 35 8.77 -1.27 9.13
C ASN A 35 8.98 -2.79 9.10
N PHE A 36 8.23 -3.56 9.90
CA PHE A 36 8.29 -5.02 9.84
C PHE A 36 7.67 -5.56 8.56
N ILE A 37 6.50 -5.04 8.16
CA ILE A 37 5.85 -5.42 6.89
C ILE A 37 6.81 -5.21 5.73
N PHE A 38 7.44 -4.03 5.66
CA PHE A 38 8.45 -3.70 4.67
C PHE A 38 9.62 -4.69 4.69
N ARG A 39 10.18 -4.94 5.87
CA ARG A 39 11.33 -5.84 6.05
C ARG A 39 11.06 -7.27 5.58
N TYR A 40 9.83 -7.76 5.74
CA TYR A 40 9.42 -9.10 5.34
C TYR A 40 8.83 -9.17 3.92
N GLY A 41 9.00 -8.11 3.13
CA GLY A 41 8.61 -8.09 1.71
C GLY A 41 7.11 -7.87 1.47
N GLY A 42 6.38 -7.37 2.48
CA GLY A 42 4.95 -7.10 2.39
C GLY A 42 4.58 -5.74 1.79
N VAL A 43 5.57 -4.87 1.53
CA VAL A 43 5.40 -3.64 0.73
C VAL A 43 5.98 -3.82 -0.67
N VAL A 44 7.20 -4.36 -0.75
CA VAL A 44 7.84 -4.73 -2.02
C VAL A 44 8.40 -6.13 -1.85
N HIS A 45 7.93 -7.05 -2.68
CA HIS A 45 8.26 -8.47 -2.57
C HIS A 45 9.53 -8.81 -3.39
N ASN A 46 9.62 -8.30 -4.62
CA ASN A 46 10.69 -8.58 -5.56
C ASN A 46 11.54 -7.34 -5.82
N ASN A 47 12.88 -7.49 -5.79
CA ASN A 47 13.84 -6.42 -6.13
C ASN A 47 13.65 -5.10 -5.33
N GLY A 48 13.15 -5.19 -4.10
CA GLY A 48 12.72 -4.04 -3.30
C GLY A 48 13.76 -2.92 -3.17
N PHE A 49 15.01 -3.26 -2.84
CA PHE A 49 16.07 -2.25 -2.70
C PHE A 49 16.33 -1.45 -3.98
N ARG A 50 16.28 -2.09 -5.16
CA ARG A 50 16.52 -1.42 -6.44
C ARG A 50 15.36 -0.52 -6.81
N LEU A 51 14.13 -1.01 -6.66
CA LEU A 51 12.93 -0.24 -6.97
C LEU A 51 12.82 0.99 -6.07
N ILE A 52 13.05 0.83 -4.77
CA ILE A 52 12.98 1.94 -3.81
C ILE A 52 14.12 2.92 -4.05
N GLY A 53 15.34 2.43 -4.32
CA GLY A 53 16.45 3.29 -4.69
C GLY A 53 16.15 4.16 -5.91
N SER A 54 15.47 3.60 -6.92
CA SER A 54 15.01 4.36 -8.09
C SER A 54 14.02 5.45 -7.71
N VAL A 55 12.99 5.12 -6.92
CA VAL A 55 11.99 6.10 -6.48
C VAL A 55 12.62 7.22 -5.63
N MET A 56 13.57 6.89 -4.75
CA MET A 56 14.29 7.90 -3.97
C MET A 56 15.14 8.81 -4.87
N LEU A 57 15.77 8.26 -5.90
CA LEU A 57 16.52 9.05 -6.88
C LEU A 57 15.59 10.00 -7.65
N ASP A 58 14.40 9.53 -8.04
CA ASP A 58 13.42 10.34 -8.75
C ASP A 58 13.04 11.59 -7.93
N PHE A 59 12.86 11.48 -6.60
CA PHE A 59 12.61 12.64 -5.73
C PHE A 59 13.77 13.64 -5.67
N LEU A 60 15.01 13.22 -5.90
CA LEU A 60 16.19 14.10 -5.89
C LEU A 60 16.46 14.76 -7.25
N THR A 61 16.06 14.09 -8.34
CA THR A 61 16.34 14.55 -9.71
C THR A 61 15.15 15.17 -10.41
N SER A 62 13.95 15.02 -9.85
CA SER A 62 12.71 15.58 -10.39
C SER A 62 12.76 17.12 -10.41
N PRO A 63 12.37 17.76 -11.53
CA PRO A 63 12.28 19.22 -11.61
C PRO A 63 11.14 19.80 -10.75
N GLU A 64 10.19 18.96 -10.31
CA GLU A 64 9.08 19.35 -9.44
C GLU A 64 9.50 19.51 -7.96
N TYR A 65 10.68 19.01 -7.58
CA TYR A 65 11.22 19.13 -6.22
C TYR A 65 12.48 20.00 -6.21
N SER A 66 12.57 20.93 -5.26
CA SER A 66 13.90 21.43 -4.89
C SER A 66 14.72 20.31 -4.24
N LEU A 67 16.05 20.36 -4.35
CA LEU A 67 16.92 19.36 -3.73
C LEU A 67 16.66 19.20 -2.22
N LEU A 68 16.38 20.30 -1.52
CA LEU A 68 16.06 20.28 -0.10
C LEU A 68 14.74 19.56 0.19
N GLU A 69 13.73 19.73 -0.65
CA GLU A 69 12.46 19.02 -0.52
C GLU A 69 12.64 17.53 -0.82
N GLY A 70 13.38 17.18 -1.88
CA GLY A 70 13.75 15.80 -2.18
C GLY A 70 14.44 15.11 -0.99
N LEU A 71 15.42 15.76 -0.37
CA LEU A 71 16.07 15.26 0.84
C LEU A 71 15.10 15.09 2.03
N LYS A 72 14.21 16.06 2.26
CA LYS A 72 13.18 15.97 3.32
C LYS A 72 12.20 14.82 3.08
N THR A 73 11.84 14.57 1.82
CA THR A 73 10.97 13.46 1.41
C THR A 73 11.65 12.11 1.66
N ILE A 74 12.91 11.95 1.27
CA ILE A 74 13.69 10.72 1.56
C ILE A 74 13.81 10.48 3.07
N MET A 75 13.95 11.55 3.85
CA MET A 75 13.97 11.48 5.32
C MET A 75 12.58 11.31 5.95
N ASN A 76 11.53 11.06 5.16
CA ASN A 76 10.14 10.88 5.59
C ASN A 76 9.52 12.04 6.38
N LYS A 77 10.10 13.24 6.36
CA LYS A 77 9.62 14.37 7.18
C LYS A 77 8.19 14.79 6.83
N GLY A 78 7.84 14.78 5.55
CA GLY A 78 6.49 15.09 5.09
C GLY A 78 5.48 14.04 5.55
N TYR A 79 5.83 12.75 5.43
CA TYR A 79 5.00 11.65 5.90
C TYR A 79 4.76 11.72 7.41
N GLU A 80 5.82 11.93 8.21
CA GLU A 80 5.73 12.04 9.67
C GLU A 80 4.82 13.20 10.08
N PHE A 81 5.03 14.38 9.47
CA PHE A 81 4.18 15.55 9.71
C PHE A 81 2.69 15.26 9.42
N SER A 82 2.38 14.71 8.24
CA SER A 82 1.01 14.39 7.83
C SER A 82 0.37 13.35 8.74
N MET A 83 1.12 12.30 9.10
CA MET A 83 0.63 11.24 9.98
C MET A 83 0.35 11.77 11.38
N GLU A 84 1.23 12.58 11.95
CA GLU A 84 1.01 13.19 13.27
C GLU A 84 -0.20 14.12 13.28
N ALA A 85 -0.32 14.99 12.26
CA ALA A 85 -1.41 15.95 12.17
C ALA A 85 -2.78 15.29 11.97
N MET A 86 -2.85 14.23 11.15
CA MET A 86 -4.12 13.62 10.75
C MET A 86 -4.48 12.34 11.51
N TRP A 87 -3.61 11.86 12.41
CA TRP A 87 -3.79 10.54 13.04
C TRP A 87 -5.14 10.36 13.71
N LYS A 88 -5.60 11.40 14.43
CA LYS A 88 -6.87 11.38 15.15
C LYS A 88 -8.04 11.11 14.21
N ASP A 89 -8.03 11.72 13.03
CA ASP A 89 -9.12 11.62 12.07
C ASP A 89 -9.02 10.32 11.28
N LEU A 90 -7.81 9.95 10.82
CA LEU A 90 -7.56 8.71 10.08
C LEU A 90 -8.07 7.47 10.82
N LYS A 91 -7.89 7.39 12.14
CA LYS A 91 -8.34 6.24 12.94
C LYS A 91 -9.85 6.09 13.05
N GLN A 92 -10.60 7.16 12.80
CA GLN A 92 -12.06 7.15 12.86
C GLN A 92 -12.67 6.75 11.51
N ILE A 93 -11.89 6.80 10.43
CA ILE A 93 -12.36 6.46 9.10
C ILE A 93 -12.54 4.95 8.98
N ASN A 94 -13.74 4.55 8.58
CA ASN A 94 -14.05 3.18 8.19
C ASN A 94 -14.72 3.20 6.81
N LEU A 95 -13.94 2.85 5.78
CA LEU A 95 -14.42 2.88 4.40
C LEU A 95 -15.53 1.85 4.14
N THR A 96 -15.49 0.68 4.78
CA THR A 96 -16.53 -0.35 4.61
C THR A 96 -17.89 0.09 5.15
N LYS A 97 -17.92 1.06 6.07
CA LYS A 97 -19.16 1.68 6.58
C LYS A 97 -19.50 2.99 5.85
N GLY A 98 -18.48 3.77 5.49
CA GLY A 98 -18.66 5.10 4.88
C GLY A 98 -18.97 5.07 3.39
N ILE A 99 -18.59 4.00 2.68
CA ILE A 99 -18.77 3.87 1.23
C ILE A 99 -19.60 2.62 0.95
N ALA A 100 -20.92 2.83 0.80
CA ALA A 100 -21.84 1.76 0.41
C ALA A 100 -21.93 1.57 -1.11
N SER A 101 -21.78 2.65 -1.88
CA SER A 101 -21.96 2.58 -3.34
C SER A 101 -21.04 3.53 -4.10
N ILE A 102 -20.58 3.11 -5.27
CA ILE A 102 -19.84 3.93 -6.24
C ILE A 102 -20.54 3.87 -7.60
N LYS A 103 -20.74 5.05 -8.22
CA LYS A 103 -21.49 5.20 -9.48
C LYS A 103 -20.64 5.05 -10.74
N VAL A 104 -19.35 4.79 -10.61
CA VAL A 104 -18.41 4.58 -11.72
C VAL A 104 -17.84 3.17 -11.67
N PRO A 105 -17.31 2.62 -12.78
CA PRO A 105 -16.59 1.36 -12.74
C PRO A 105 -15.40 1.43 -11.76
N VAL A 106 -15.15 0.35 -11.02
CA VAL A 106 -14.06 0.30 -10.04
C VAL A 106 -13.11 -0.85 -10.35
N TYR A 107 -11.81 -0.57 -10.41
CA TYR A 107 -10.76 -1.57 -10.59
C TYR A 107 -9.82 -1.50 -9.38
N PHE A 108 -9.68 -2.62 -8.68
CA PHE A 108 -8.72 -2.79 -7.59
C PHE A 108 -7.52 -3.57 -8.14
N PHE A 109 -6.32 -3.04 -7.94
CA PHE A 109 -5.07 -3.67 -8.35
C PHE A 109 -4.28 -4.04 -7.09
N GLU A 110 -4.26 -5.32 -6.76
CA GLU A 110 -3.75 -5.79 -5.47
C GLU A 110 -2.64 -6.82 -5.66
N GLY A 111 -1.54 -6.70 -4.90
CA GLY A 111 -0.50 -7.71 -4.87
C GLY A 111 -0.85 -8.84 -3.91
N SER A 112 -0.55 -10.09 -4.28
CA SER A 112 -0.82 -11.25 -3.41
C SER A 112 0.00 -11.28 -2.13
N TYR A 113 1.09 -10.51 -2.07
CA TYR A 113 1.96 -10.38 -0.91
C TYR A 113 1.76 -9.05 -0.16
N ASP A 114 0.77 -8.24 -0.54
CA ASP A 114 0.51 -6.97 0.13
C ASP A 114 0.08 -7.22 1.58
N MET A 115 0.84 -6.65 2.51
CA MET A 115 0.52 -6.66 3.93
C MET A 115 0.40 -5.25 4.52
N ALA A 116 0.63 -4.20 3.71
CA ALA A 116 0.31 -2.82 4.06
C ALA A 116 -1.20 -2.59 3.96
N THR A 117 -1.80 -3.09 2.87
CA THR A 117 -3.24 -3.22 2.67
C THR A 117 -3.55 -4.68 2.31
N PRO A 118 -3.69 -5.58 3.29
CA PRO A 118 -3.88 -7.00 3.01
C PRO A 118 -5.00 -7.28 2.01
N THR A 119 -4.72 -8.07 0.97
CA THR A 119 -5.67 -8.35 -0.13
C THR A 119 -7.04 -8.81 0.36
N VAL A 120 -7.07 -9.61 1.43
CA VAL A 120 -8.32 -10.08 2.05
C VAL A 120 -9.21 -8.93 2.55
N LEU A 121 -8.64 -7.82 3.02
CA LEU A 121 -9.39 -6.64 3.43
C LEU A 121 -9.98 -5.92 2.22
N VAL A 122 -9.23 -5.83 1.12
CA VAL A 122 -9.68 -5.23 -0.14
C VAL A 122 -10.76 -6.08 -0.80
N GLU A 123 -10.62 -7.40 -0.77
CA GLU A 123 -11.64 -8.34 -1.22
C GLU A 123 -12.93 -8.18 -0.42
N ASN A 124 -12.84 -8.12 0.92
CA ASN A 124 -14.00 -7.86 1.78
C ASN A 124 -14.68 -6.52 1.47
N PHE A 125 -13.89 -5.45 1.30
CA PHE A 125 -14.42 -4.14 0.92
C PHE A 125 -15.09 -4.17 -0.46
N SER A 126 -14.41 -4.74 -1.46
CA SER A 126 -14.91 -4.88 -2.83
C SER A 126 -16.21 -5.68 -2.84
N ASN A 127 -16.30 -6.80 -2.11
CA ASN A 127 -17.51 -7.61 -2.03
C ASN A 127 -18.71 -6.85 -1.46
N GLY A 128 -18.50 -6.04 -0.41
CA GLY A 128 -19.54 -5.22 0.21
C GLY A 128 -19.96 -3.97 -0.57
N LEU A 129 -19.18 -3.56 -1.58
CA LEU A 129 -19.42 -2.33 -2.35
C LEU A 129 -20.51 -2.52 -3.43
N ASP A 130 -21.54 -1.68 -3.44
CA ASP A 130 -22.44 -1.55 -4.59
C ASP A 130 -21.79 -0.71 -5.70
N ALA A 131 -21.29 -1.37 -6.75
CA ALA A 131 -20.72 -0.71 -7.92
C ALA A 131 -21.53 -1.10 -9.17
N LYS A 132 -22.66 -0.41 -9.39
CA LYS A 132 -23.61 -0.71 -10.48
C LYS A 132 -22.97 -0.78 -11.86
N ASN A 133 -21.93 0.03 -12.08
CA ASN A 133 -21.22 0.08 -13.37
C ASN A 133 -20.08 -0.95 -13.48
N GLY A 134 -19.98 -1.86 -12.53
CA GLY A 134 -19.03 -2.96 -12.48
C GLY A 134 -17.89 -2.71 -11.50
N LYS A 135 -17.39 -3.80 -10.91
CA LYS A 135 -16.17 -3.83 -10.10
C LYS A 135 -15.30 -5.02 -10.50
N LYS A 136 -13.98 -4.82 -10.53
CA LYS A 136 -13.00 -5.87 -10.79
C LYS A 136 -11.89 -5.83 -9.75
N LEU A 137 -11.54 -6.98 -9.19
CA LEU A 137 -10.36 -7.16 -8.35
C LEU A 137 -9.31 -7.95 -9.13
N ILE A 138 -8.19 -7.31 -9.44
CA ILE A 138 -7.10 -7.90 -10.20
C ILE A 138 -5.93 -8.19 -9.27
N ILE A 139 -5.57 -9.48 -9.16
CA ILE A 139 -4.47 -9.93 -8.31
C ILE A 139 -3.16 -10.10 -9.07
N PHE A 140 -2.11 -9.44 -8.58
CA PHE A 140 -0.73 -9.54 -9.02
C PHE A 140 -0.01 -10.58 -8.18
N LYS A 141 0.20 -11.76 -8.76
CA LYS A 141 0.70 -12.95 -8.06
C LYS A 141 2.19 -12.86 -7.70
N LYS A 142 2.90 -11.85 -8.20
CA LYS A 142 4.34 -11.65 -7.99
C LYS A 142 4.64 -10.26 -7.42
N SER A 143 3.65 -9.60 -6.82
CA SER A 143 3.77 -8.27 -6.24
C SER A 143 3.23 -8.21 -4.82
N ALA A 144 3.72 -7.24 -4.05
CA ALA A 144 3.12 -6.77 -2.81
C ALA A 144 2.38 -5.44 -3.07
N HIS A 145 2.63 -4.41 -2.25
CA HIS A 145 1.90 -3.15 -2.25
C HIS A 145 2.10 -2.28 -3.49
N LEU A 146 3.14 -2.55 -4.30
CA LEU A 146 3.51 -1.73 -5.45
C LEU A 146 3.43 -2.51 -6.78
N PRO A 147 2.25 -3.05 -7.17
CA PRO A 147 2.12 -3.85 -8.38
C PRO A 147 2.50 -3.08 -9.66
N MET A 148 2.33 -1.76 -9.67
CA MET A 148 2.74 -0.89 -10.78
C MET A 148 4.25 -0.83 -11.00
N LEU A 149 5.05 -1.13 -9.97
CA LEU A 149 6.51 -1.19 -10.06
C LEU A 149 7.00 -2.63 -10.23
N GLU A 150 6.42 -3.58 -9.49
CA GLU A 150 6.89 -4.97 -9.45
C GLU A 150 6.45 -5.80 -10.68
N GLU A 151 5.25 -5.56 -11.19
CA GLU A 151 4.69 -6.21 -12.38
C GLU A 151 4.32 -5.15 -13.45
N LYS A 152 5.18 -4.13 -13.63
CA LYS A 152 4.95 -2.95 -14.49
C LYS A 152 4.29 -3.24 -15.82
N LYS A 153 4.85 -4.16 -16.63
CA LYS A 153 4.32 -4.48 -17.96
C LYS A 153 2.87 -4.98 -17.91
N LYS A 154 2.55 -5.83 -16.92
CA LYS A 154 1.19 -6.34 -16.73
C LYS A 154 0.26 -5.24 -16.25
N TYR A 155 0.73 -4.40 -15.33
CA TYR A 155 -0.04 -3.25 -14.84
C TYR A 155 -0.39 -2.29 -15.99
N GLU A 156 0.58 -1.92 -16.82
CA GLU A 156 0.39 -1.08 -18.02
C GLU A 156 -0.57 -1.71 -19.03
N ASP A 157 -0.43 -3.02 -19.29
CA ASP A 157 -1.32 -3.75 -20.20
C ASP A 157 -2.78 -3.73 -19.72
N LEU A 158 -3.02 -3.95 -18.42
CA LEU A 158 -4.35 -3.87 -17.82
C LEU A 158 -4.93 -2.45 -17.91
N LEU A 159 -4.12 -1.43 -17.68
CA LEU A 159 -4.58 -0.05 -17.83
C LEU A 159 -4.96 0.27 -19.27
N ILE A 160 -4.12 -0.08 -20.25
CA ILE A 160 -4.33 0.29 -21.66
C ILE A 160 -5.41 -0.57 -22.30
N ASN A 161 -5.37 -1.88 -22.09
CA ASN A 161 -6.22 -2.83 -22.83
C ASN A 161 -7.51 -3.21 -22.10
N ILE A 162 -7.65 -2.89 -20.80
CA ILE A 162 -8.89 -3.12 -20.06
C ILE A 162 -9.48 -1.80 -19.61
N VAL A 163 -8.80 -1.07 -18.72
CA VAL A 163 -9.39 0.14 -18.09
C VAL A 163 -9.70 1.21 -19.13
N LEU A 164 -8.74 1.56 -19.98
CA LEU A 164 -8.91 2.60 -20.98
C LEU A 164 -9.96 2.21 -22.03
N ARG A 165 -9.90 0.99 -22.57
CA ARG A 165 -10.89 0.52 -23.56
C ARG A 165 -12.30 0.50 -22.98
N GLU A 166 -12.50 -0.09 -21.79
CA GLU A 166 -13.81 -0.14 -21.14
C GLU A 166 -14.33 1.25 -20.72
N SER A 167 -13.47 2.26 -20.67
CA SER A 167 -13.85 3.66 -20.42
C SER A 167 -14.25 4.43 -21.68
N GLN A 168 -13.78 3.99 -22.86
CA GLN A 168 -14.08 4.60 -24.16
C GLN A 168 -15.35 4.01 -24.80
N ASP A 169 -15.68 2.76 -24.50
CA ASP A 169 -16.84 2.04 -25.05
C ASP A 169 -18.17 2.33 -24.29
N ARG A 170 -18.20 3.31 -23.38
CA ARG A 170 -19.34 3.62 -22.50
C ARG A 170 -19.94 5.00 -22.72
#